data_AF-A0A2S0UBR4-F1
#
_entry.id   AF-A0A2S0UBR4-F1
#
_cell.length_a   1.000
_cell.length_b   1.000
_cell.length_c   1.000
_cell.angle_alpha   90.00
_cell.angle_beta   90.00
_cell.angle_gamma   90.00
#
_symmetry.space_group_name_H-M   'P 1'
#
loop_
_entity.id
_entity.type
_entity.pdbx_description
1 polymer ?
#
loop_
_entity_poly.entity_id
_entity_poly.type
_entity_poly.pdbx_seq_one_letter_code
_entity_poly.pdbx_strand_id
1 'polypeptide(L)' 'MKIRQLIECTIDIAQPLEELSAVINAVLATVPNAEGRTELLRRLDEEITSALLAEEAEG' A
#
# COMPACT_ATOMS: atom_id res chain seq x y z
N MET A 1 8.71 16.70 -7.16
CA MET A 1 9.10 15.52 -6.37
C MET A 1 7.80 14.86 -5.89
N LYS A 2 7.43 13.60 -6.15
CA LYS A 2 8.03 12.47 -6.87
C LYS A 2 6.91 11.42 -7.09
N ILE A 3 6.18 11.46 -8.21
CA ILE A 3 5.39 10.30 -8.69
C ILE A 3 6.31 9.07 -8.82
N ARG A 4 7.54 9.32 -9.28
CA ARG A 4 8.59 8.30 -9.40
C ARG A 4 8.93 7.59 -8.08
N GLN A 5 8.73 8.22 -6.91
CA GLN A 5 8.97 7.54 -5.63
C GLN A 5 7.83 6.64 -5.20
N LEU A 6 6.58 7.00 -5.50
CA LEU A 6 5.47 6.12 -5.18
C LEU A 6 5.52 4.85 -6.03
N ILE A 7 5.90 4.99 -7.31
CA ILE A 7 6.09 3.87 -8.24
C ILE A 7 7.32 3.02 -7.87
N GLU A 8 8.41 3.63 -7.39
CA GLU A 8 9.56 2.87 -6.85
C GLU A 8 9.19 2.07 -5.58
N CYS A 9 8.14 2.43 -4.84
CA CYS A 9 7.63 1.63 -3.72
C CYS A 9 6.80 0.42 -4.16
N THR A 10 6.24 0.43 -5.38
CA THR A 10 5.34 -0.63 -5.87
C THR A 10 6.04 -1.69 -6.71
N ILE A 11 7.30 -1.45 -7.13
CA ILE A 11 8.04 -2.33 -8.06
C ILE A 11 8.62 -3.59 -7.38
N ASP A 12 8.58 -3.72 -6.06
CA ASP A 12 8.98 -4.98 -5.41
C ASP A 12 8.05 -5.37 -4.26
N ILE A 13 6.93 -6.02 -4.60
CA ILE A 13 6.02 -6.65 -3.65
C ILE A 13 6.76 -7.70 -2.77
N ALA A 14 7.99 -8.11 -3.14
CA ALA A 14 8.82 -8.97 -2.31
C ALA A 14 9.60 -8.21 -1.21
N GLN A 15 9.74 -6.88 -1.29
CA GLN A 15 10.43 -6.05 -0.30
C GLN A 15 9.76 -4.68 -0.14
N PRO A 16 8.67 -4.59 0.63
CA PRO A 16 8.14 -3.29 1.05
C PRO A 16 9.24 -2.50 1.78
N LEU A 17 9.49 -1.26 1.34
CA LEU A 17 10.36 -0.30 2.04
C LEU A 17 10.09 -0.36 3.55
N GLU A 18 11.14 -0.50 4.37
CA GLU A 18 11.01 -0.76 5.81
C GLU A 18 10.07 0.22 6.51
N GLU A 19 10.09 1.49 6.08
CA GLU A 19 9.22 2.55 6.59
C GLU A 19 7.74 2.30 6.26
N LEU A 20 7.42 1.86 5.04
CA LEU A 20 6.05 1.52 4.65
C LEU A 20 5.54 0.29 5.42
N SER A 21 6.39 -0.72 5.57
CA SER A 21 6.10 -1.90 6.40
C SER A 21 5.82 -1.51 7.85
N ALA A 22 6.63 -0.62 8.43
CA ALA A 22 6.45 -0.15 9.80
C ALA A 22 5.10 0.56 9.98
N VAL A 23 4.71 1.41 9.02
CA VAL A 23 3.43 2.12 9.04
C VAL A 23 2.26 1.14 8.92
N ILE A 24 2.29 0.22 7.95
CA ILE A 24 1.23 -0.79 7.78
C ILE A 24 1.07 -1.62 9.07
N ASN A 25 2.18 -2.07 9.66
CA ASN A 25 2.15 -2.83 10.91
C ASN A 25 1.61 -2.02 12.08
N ALA A 26 1.97 -0.73 12.20
CA ALA A 26 1.44 0.15 13.24
C ALA A 26 -0.08 0.32 13.11
N VAL A 27 -0.60 0.46 11.90
CA VAL A 27 -2.05 0.55 11.67
C VAL A 27 -2.74 -0.78 11.96
N LEU A 28 -2.20 -1.91 11.50
CA LEU A 28 -2.76 -3.24 11.77
C LEU A 28 -2.80 -3.57 13.26
N ALA A 29 -1.83 -3.09 14.04
CA ALA A 29 -1.80 -3.25 15.49
C ALA A 29 -2.98 -2.57 16.21
N THR A 30 -3.60 -1.55 15.59
CA THR A 30 -4.81 -0.90 16.11
C THR A 30 -6.09 -1.69 15.85
N VAL A 31 -6.04 -2.71 14.99
CA VAL A 31 -7.19 -3.52 14.60
C VAL A 31 -7.18 -4.85 15.39
N PRO A 32 -8.13 -5.07 16.30
CA PRO A 32 -8.03 -6.14 17.29
C PRO A 32 -8.25 -7.54 16.70
N ASN A 33 -9.02 -7.67 15.62
CA ASN A 33 -9.40 -8.95 15.03
C ASN A 33 -8.71 -9.21 13.68
N ALA A 34 -8.52 -10.49 13.35
CA ALA A 34 -7.84 -10.90 12.13
C ALA A 34 -8.64 -10.55 10.87
N GLU A 35 -9.97 -10.68 10.92
CA GLU A 35 -10.86 -10.39 9.79
C GLU A 35 -10.77 -8.92 9.36
N GLY A 36 -10.81 -7.99 10.31
CA GLY A 36 -10.66 -6.55 10.06
C GLY A 36 -9.26 -6.19 9.59
N ARG A 37 -8.21 -6.89 10.05
CA ARG A 37 -6.85 -6.72 9.53
C ARG A 37 -6.76 -7.15 8.06
N THR A 38 -7.36 -8.28 7.71
CA THR A 38 -7.44 -8.78 6.32
C THR A 38 -8.22 -7.81 5.43
N GLU A 39 -9.37 -7.33 5.90
CA GLU A 39 -10.18 -6.36 5.14
C GLU A 39 -9.46 -5.03 4.95
N LEU A 40 -8.73 -4.56 5.96
CA LEU A 40 -7.91 -3.35 5.82
C LEU A 40 -6.83 -3.52 4.75
N LEU A 41 -6.11 -4.65 4.75
CA LEU A 41 -5.11 -4.95 3.73
C LEU A 41 -5.72 -5.03 2.33
N ARG A 42 -6.88 -5.67 2.20
CA ARG A 42 -7.62 -5.75 0.93
C ARG A 42 -7.97 -4.36 0.39
N ARG A 43 -8.47 -3.47 1.24
CA ARG A 43 -8.80 -2.09 0.84
C ARG A 43 -7.57 -1.26 0.46
N LEU A 44 -6.44 -1.46 1.16
CA LEU A 44 -5.18 -0.81 0.81
C LEU A 44 -4.71 -1.25 -0.59
N ASP A 45 -4.79 -2.55 -0.89
CA ASP A 45 -4.45 -3.10 -2.21
C ASP A 45 -5.32 -2.53 -3.33
N GLU A 46 -6.63 -2.40 -3.09
CA GLU A 46 -7.58 -1.79 -4.04
C GLU A 46 -7.26 -0.32 -4.32
N GLU A 47 -7.03 0.49 -3.28
CA GLU A 47 -6.70 1.91 -3.42
C GLU A 47 -5.37 2.12 -4.16
N ILE A 48 -4.35 1.32 -3.84
CA ILE A 48 -3.05 1.36 -4.52
C ILE A 48 -3.24 1.00 -6.00
N THR A 49 -3.96 -0.07 -6.29
CA THR A 49 -4.26 -0.50 -7.67
C THR A 49 -5.00 0.59 -8.43
N SER A 50 -6.02 1.20 -7.83
CA SER A 50 -6.77 2.28 -8.46
C SER A 50 -5.91 3.51 -8.73
N ALA A 51 -5.03 3.89 -7.81
CA ALA A 51 -4.12 5.01 -8.00
C ALA A 51 -3.12 4.76 -9.14
N LEU A 52 -2.59 3.54 -9.25
CA LEU A 52 -1.68 3.16 -10.34
C LEU A 52 -2.37 3.22 -11.70
N LEU A 53 -3.59 2.68 -11.80
CA LEU A 53 -4.37 2.74 -13.05
C LEU A 53 -4.71 4.17 -13.45
N ALA A 54 -4.99 5.05 -12.48
CA ALA A 54 -5.23 6.47 -12.75
C ALA A 54 -3.96 7.16 -13.29
N GLU A 55 -2.80 6.89 -12.68
CA GLU A 55 -1.52 7.44 -13.14
C GLU A 55 -1.16 6.96 -14.56
N GLU A 56 -1.40 5.68 -14.88
CA GLU A 56 -1.21 5.13 -16.23
C GLU A 56 -2.14 5.76 -17.27
N ALA A 57 -3.35 6.19 -16.87
CA ALA A 57 -4.31 6.83 -17.77
C ALA A 57 -4.02 8.31 -18.03
N GLU A 58 -3.24 8.96 -17.15
CA GLU A 58 -2.84 10.37 -17.27
C GLU A 58 -1.50 10.57 -18.01
N GLY A 59 -0.74 9.49 -18.25
CA GLY A 59 0.54 9.48 -18.98
C GLY A 59 0.44 9.26 -20.49
#